data_AF-A0A7C6RR78-F1
#
_entry.id   AF-A0A7C6RR78-F1
#
_cell.length_a   1.000
_cell.length_b   1.000
_cell.length_c   1.000
_cell.angle_alpha   90.00
_cell.angle_beta   90.00
_cell.angle_gamma   90.00
#
_symmetry.space_group_name_H-M   'P 1'
#
loop_
_entity.id
_entity.type
_entity.pdbx_description
1 polymer ?
#
loop_
_entity_poly.entity_id
_entity_poly.type
_entity_poly.pdbx_seq_one_letter_code
_entity_poly.pdbx_strand_id
1 'polypeptide(L)'
;MNKKIIVLSEIVVVFIALIDLLLNIKYNDFFFVLKILAIVPLLVIPRYIEKKLKMNISYLFKYIYVIYVFLSYYLGIIHKFYLTVFIFDKLVHLYFGIVLAIITEEIVYKKIIKNKKMFFALAILVNLSISTIWEIFEFAIDKIAGSDMQRVGTGVNDTMTDIILAFVGLLVYIVVKILNKKDK
;
A
#
# COMPACT_ATOMS: atom_id res chain seq x y z
N MET A 1 11.67 -15.71 -6.60
CA MET A 1 10.20 -15.67 -6.79
C MET A 1 9.88 -15.59 -8.28
N ASN A 2 8.90 -16.37 -8.76
CA ASN A 2 8.59 -16.53 -10.19
C ASN A 2 7.44 -15.60 -10.62
N LYS A 3 7.51 -15.02 -11.83
CA LYS A 3 6.42 -14.25 -12.48
C LYS A 3 5.07 -14.95 -12.39
N LYS A 4 5.03 -16.28 -12.56
CA LYS A 4 3.80 -17.08 -12.49
C LYS A 4 3.09 -16.95 -11.13
N ILE A 5 3.85 -16.90 -10.03
CA ILE A 5 3.29 -16.78 -8.67
C ILE A 5 2.60 -15.44 -8.49
N ILE A 6 3.19 -14.35 -8.99
CA ILE A 6 2.60 -13.01 -8.88
C ILE A 6 1.29 -12.95 -9.66
N VAL A 7 1.31 -13.38 -10.92
CA VAL A 7 0.10 -13.38 -11.76
C VAL A 7 -0.99 -14.26 -11.15
N LEU A 8 -0.62 -15.43 -10.61
CA LEU A 8 -1.57 -16.28 -9.90
C LEU A 8 -2.15 -15.58 -8.66
N SER A 9 -1.33 -14.86 -7.89
CA SER A 9 -1.79 -14.11 -6.71
C SER A 9 -2.76 -12.99 -7.11
N GLU A 10 -2.47 -12.24 -8.17
CA GLU A 10 -3.38 -11.23 -8.72
C GLU A 10 -4.71 -11.84 -9.16
N ILE A 11 -4.67 -12.97 -9.89
CA ILE A 11 -5.86 -13.68 -10.34
C ILE A 11 -6.69 -14.16 -9.15
N VAL A 12 -6.06 -14.71 -8.11
CA VAL A 12 -6.76 -15.14 -6.90
C VAL A 12 -7.48 -13.97 -6.24
N VAL A 13 -6.82 -12.82 -6.07
CA VAL A 13 -7.44 -11.62 -5.49
C VAL A 13 -8.63 -11.12 -6.32
N VAL A 14 -8.51 -11.12 -7.65
CA VAL A 14 -9.64 -10.75 -8.53
C VAL A 14 -10.76 -11.79 -8.45
N PHE A 15 -10.43 -13.07 -8.45
CA PHE A 15 -11.41 -14.16 -8.42
C PHE A 15 -12.25 -14.15 -7.14
N ILE A 16 -11.62 -13.99 -5.97
CA ILE A 16 -12.36 -13.88 -4.70
C ILE A 16 -13.24 -12.62 -4.66
N ALA A 17 -12.77 -11.50 -5.22
CA ALA A 17 -13.56 -10.28 -5.31
C ALA A 17 -14.76 -10.44 -6.25
N LEU A 18 -14.62 -11.19 -7.34
CA LEU A 18 -15.74 -11.52 -8.23
C LEU A 18 -16.74 -12.47 -7.55
N ILE A 19 -16.28 -13.42 -6.73
CA ILE A 19 -17.18 -14.25 -5.92
C ILE A 19 -17.99 -13.37 -4.96
N ASP A 20 -17.34 -12.45 -4.24
CA ASP A 20 -18.05 -11.51 -3.35
C ASP A 20 -19.07 -10.66 -4.09
N LEU A 21 -18.74 -10.21 -5.30
CA LEU A 21 -19.67 -9.52 -6.17
C LEU A 21 -20.89 -10.38 -6.50
N LEU A 22 -20.70 -11.64 -6.92
CA LEU A 22 -21.80 -12.55 -7.25
C LEU A 22 -22.69 -12.85 -6.04
N LEU A 23 -22.11 -13.06 -4.86
CA LEU A 23 -22.86 -13.33 -3.63
C LEU A 23 -23.70 -12.14 -3.16
N ASN A 24 -23.25 -10.91 -3.47
CA ASN A 24 -23.88 -9.67 -3.03
C ASN A 24 -24.65 -8.92 -4.13
N ILE A 25 -24.67 -9.42 -5.37
CA ILE A 25 -25.30 -8.73 -6.51
C ILE A 25 -26.80 -8.46 -6.29
N LYS A 26 -27.47 -9.35 -5.55
CA LYS A 26 -28.89 -9.23 -5.20
C LYS A 26 -29.24 -7.99 -4.37
N TYR A 27 -28.25 -7.37 -3.72
CA TYR A 27 -28.46 -6.16 -2.93
C TYR A 27 -28.44 -4.87 -3.77
N ASN A 28 -28.15 -4.95 -5.08
CA ASN A 28 -28.15 -3.83 -6.03
C ASN A 28 -27.34 -2.59 -5.55
N ASP A 29 -26.28 -2.82 -4.77
CA ASP A 29 -25.40 -1.74 -4.30
C ASP A 29 -24.39 -1.36 -5.39
N PHE A 30 -24.70 -0.28 -6.11
CA PHE A 30 -23.83 0.28 -7.16
C PHE A 30 -22.43 0.63 -6.65
N PHE A 31 -22.31 1.17 -5.43
CA PHE A 31 -21.01 1.53 -4.86
C PHE A 31 -20.18 0.31 -4.51
N PHE A 32 -20.82 -0.79 -4.09
CA PHE A 32 -20.14 -2.06 -3.88
C PHE A 32 -19.52 -2.59 -5.19
N VAL A 33 -20.27 -2.55 -6.30
CA VAL A 33 -19.75 -2.95 -7.62
C VAL A 33 -18.53 -2.10 -8.01
N LEU A 34 -18.62 -0.77 -7.83
CA LEU A 34 -17.50 0.12 -8.15
C LEU A 34 -16.25 -0.18 -7.32
N LYS A 35 -16.41 -0.48 -6.02
CA LYS A 35 -15.29 -0.90 -5.15
C LYS A 35 -14.63 -2.17 -5.69
N ILE A 36 -15.40 -3.20 -6.03
CA ILE A 36 -14.84 -4.44 -6.59
C ILE A 36 -14.07 -4.18 -7.89
N LEU A 37 -14.63 -3.39 -8.80
CA LEU A 37 -14.00 -3.09 -10.10
C LEU A 37 -12.68 -2.31 -9.94
N ALA A 38 -12.56 -1.47 -8.91
CA ALA A 38 -11.35 -0.69 -8.64
C ALA A 38 -10.14 -1.52 -8.18
N ILE A 39 -10.30 -2.80 -7.80
CA ILE A 39 -9.17 -3.70 -7.51
C ILE A 39 -8.28 -3.89 -8.75
N VAL A 40 -8.88 -4.05 -9.92
CA VAL A 40 -8.16 -4.37 -11.17
C VAL A 40 -7.13 -3.30 -11.53
N PRO A 41 -7.48 -1.99 -11.62
CA PRO A 41 -6.49 -0.97 -11.92
C PRO A 41 -5.39 -0.90 -10.86
N LEU A 42 -5.70 -1.09 -9.57
CA LEU A 42 -4.69 -1.11 -8.50
C LEU A 42 -3.64 -2.20 -8.73
N LEU A 43 -4.05 -3.43 -9.02
CA LEU A 43 -3.12 -4.55 -9.29
C LEU A 43 -2.30 -4.36 -10.58
N VAL A 44 -2.71 -3.47 -11.49
CA VAL A 44 -1.99 -3.21 -12.75
C VAL A 44 -0.90 -2.13 -12.58
N ILE A 45 -0.96 -1.29 -11.54
CA ILE A 45 -0.06 -0.16 -11.32
C ILE A 45 1.44 -0.53 -11.45
N PRO A 46 1.97 -1.59 -10.80
CA PRO A 46 3.40 -1.90 -10.91
C PRO A 46 3.84 -2.22 -12.34
N ARG A 47 3.01 -2.95 -13.11
CA ARG A 47 3.28 -3.27 -14.52
C ARG A 47 3.22 -2.03 -15.39
N TYR A 48 2.29 -1.14 -15.11
CA TYR A 48 2.17 0.14 -15.80
C TYR A 48 3.41 1.02 -15.57
N ILE A 49 3.86 1.15 -14.31
CA ILE A 49 5.07 1.91 -13.95
C ILE A 49 6.31 1.30 -14.62
N GLU A 50 6.49 -0.02 -14.55
CA GLU A 50 7.59 -0.75 -15.21
C GLU A 50 7.65 -0.44 -16.72
N LYS A 51 6.51 -0.50 -17.42
CA LYS A 51 6.42 -0.18 -18.85
C LYS A 51 6.70 1.30 -19.13
N LYS A 52 6.09 2.21 -18.35
CA LYS A 52 6.19 3.66 -18.57
C LYS A 52 7.60 4.19 -18.30
N LEU A 53 8.22 3.74 -17.21
CA LEU A 53 9.55 4.15 -16.81
C LEU A 53 10.66 3.27 -17.43
N LYS A 54 10.31 2.28 -18.27
CA LYS A 54 11.25 1.34 -18.90
C LYS A 54 12.24 0.75 -17.88
N MET A 55 11.72 0.29 -16.74
CA MET A 55 12.52 -0.25 -15.63
C MET A 55 12.04 -1.65 -15.26
N ASN A 56 12.95 -2.52 -14.84
CA ASN A 56 12.59 -3.84 -14.34
C ASN A 56 12.32 -3.76 -12.84
N ILE A 57 11.06 -3.86 -12.45
CA ILE A 57 10.65 -3.90 -11.05
C ILE A 57 10.75 -5.35 -10.56
N SER A 58 11.40 -5.55 -9.41
CA SER A 58 11.63 -6.89 -8.87
C SER A 58 10.32 -7.66 -8.63
N TYR A 59 10.36 -8.96 -8.89
CA TYR A 59 9.24 -9.86 -8.61
C TYR A 59 8.87 -9.89 -7.11
N LEU A 60 9.85 -9.72 -6.23
CA LEU A 60 9.60 -9.62 -4.80
C LEU A 60 8.73 -8.40 -4.47
N PHE A 61 9.07 -7.23 -5.02
CA PHE A 61 8.27 -6.03 -4.82
C PHE A 61 6.83 -6.20 -5.33
N LYS A 62 6.65 -6.71 -6.55
CA LYS A 62 5.30 -6.91 -7.12
C LYS A 62 4.43 -7.80 -6.24
N TYR A 63 5.00 -8.86 -5.67
CA TYR A 63 4.28 -9.74 -4.75
C TYR A 63 3.90 -9.03 -3.43
N ILE A 64 4.85 -8.32 -2.82
CA ILE A 64 4.62 -7.51 -1.60
C ILE A 64 3.52 -6.47 -1.85
N TYR A 65 3.51 -5.86 -3.04
CA TYR A 65 2.48 -4.91 -3.45
C TYR A 65 1.10 -5.57 -3.64
N VAL A 66 1.02 -6.77 -4.22
CA VAL A 66 -0.25 -7.52 -4.31
C VAL A 66 -0.81 -7.80 -2.92
N ILE A 67 0.03 -8.19 -1.96
CA ILE A 67 -0.38 -8.33 -0.55
C ILE A 67 -0.88 -7.00 0.02
N TYR A 68 -0.18 -5.88 -0.27
CA TYR A 68 -0.64 -4.56 0.17
C TYR A 68 -2.05 -4.27 -0.32
N VAL A 69 -2.30 -4.42 -1.62
CA VAL A 69 -3.62 -4.17 -2.23
C VAL A 69 -4.69 -5.09 -1.63
N PHE A 70 -4.35 -6.36 -1.40
CA PHE A 70 -5.27 -7.29 -0.76
C PHE A 70 -5.64 -6.85 0.67
N LEU A 71 -4.66 -6.43 1.48
CA LEU A 71 -4.90 -5.95 2.83
C LEU A 71 -5.67 -4.61 2.83
N SER A 72 -5.09 -3.56 2.25
CA SER A 72 -5.65 -2.21 2.33
C SER A 72 -6.98 -2.06 1.60
N TYR A 73 -7.10 -2.66 0.41
CA TYR A 73 -8.28 -2.45 -0.42
C TYR A 73 -9.33 -3.54 -0.22
N TYR A 74 -8.96 -4.81 -0.43
CA TYR A 74 -9.95 -5.89 -0.35
C TYR A 74 -10.42 -6.13 1.09
N LEU A 75 -9.53 -6.36 2.04
CA LEU A 75 -9.95 -6.51 3.43
C LEU A 75 -10.38 -5.18 4.06
N GLY A 76 -9.60 -4.12 3.85
CA GLY A 76 -9.85 -2.82 4.45
C GLY A 76 -11.16 -2.17 3.99
N ILE A 77 -11.36 -2.00 2.67
CA ILE A 77 -12.50 -1.24 2.12
C ILE A 77 -13.71 -2.12 1.85
N ILE A 78 -13.53 -3.28 1.18
CA ILE A 78 -14.65 -4.14 0.79
C ILE A 78 -15.21 -4.89 2.00
N HIS A 79 -14.34 -5.49 2.81
CA HIS A 79 -14.73 -6.19 4.04
C HIS A 79 -14.75 -5.30 5.29
N LYS A 80 -14.50 -3.99 5.14
CA LYS A 80 -14.62 -2.98 6.21
C LYS A 80 -13.72 -3.24 7.42
N PHE A 81 -12.53 -3.82 7.23
CA PHE A 81 -11.61 -4.09 8.34
C PHE A 81 -11.09 -2.81 9.01
N TYR A 82 -11.04 -1.68 8.29
CA TYR A 82 -10.73 -0.37 8.88
C TYR A 82 -11.72 0.06 9.99
N LEU A 83 -12.96 -0.42 9.91
CA LEU A 83 -14.03 -0.10 10.85
C LEU A 83 -14.23 -1.20 11.92
N THR A 84 -13.94 -2.46 11.57
CA THR A 84 -14.32 -3.62 12.40
C THR A 84 -13.16 -4.23 13.16
N VAL A 85 -11.92 -4.04 12.72
CA VAL A 85 -10.72 -4.61 13.35
C VAL A 85 -9.85 -3.48 13.88
N PHE A 86 -9.88 -3.30 15.21
CA PHE A 86 -9.28 -2.15 15.90
C PHE A 86 -7.84 -1.79 15.46
N ILE A 87 -6.95 -2.79 15.35
CA ILE A 87 -5.53 -2.58 15.03
C ILE A 87 -5.22 -2.62 13.53
N PHE A 88 -6.20 -2.96 12.69
CA PHE A 88 -5.95 -3.30 11.29
C PHE A 88 -5.32 -2.15 10.51
N ASP A 89 -5.93 -0.98 10.66
CA ASP A 89 -5.48 0.26 10.06
C ASP A 89 -3.98 0.54 10.33
N LYS A 90 -3.60 0.44 11.60
CA LYS A 90 -2.23 0.64 12.09
C LYS A 90 -1.25 -0.37 11.49
N LEU A 91 -1.66 -1.63 11.33
CA LEU A 91 -0.84 -2.66 10.66
C LEU A 91 -0.67 -2.37 9.15
N VAL A 92 -1.72 -1.87 8.50
CA VAL A 92 -1.66 -1.48 7.09
C VAL A 92 -0.71 -0.31 6.88
N HIS A 93 -0.74 0.71 7.75
CA HIS A 93 0.20 1.84 7.69
C HIS A 93 1.66 1.41 7.91
N LEU A 94 1.90 0.52 8.88
CA LEU A 94 3.23 -0.06 9.09
C LEU A 94 3.73 -0.82 7.85
N TYR A 95 2.87 -1.65 7.24
CA TYR A 95 3.21 -2.38 6.03
C TYR A 95 3.42 -1.45 4.82
N PHE A 96 2.60 -0.42 4.70
CA PHE A 96 2.74 0.62 3.67
C PHE A 96 4.11 1.30 3.75
N GLY A 97 4.59 1.56 4.97
CA GLY A 97 5.93 2.06 5.22
C GLY A 97 7.04 1.23 4.57
N ILE A 98 6.97 -0.09 4.74
CA ILE A 98 7.89 -1.07 4.13
C ILE A 98 7.76 -1.05 2.60
N VAL A 99 6.54 -1.03 2.08
CA VAL A 99 6.26 -0.97 0.64
C VAL A 99 6.92 0.27 0.01
N LEU A 100 6.74 1.45 0.61
CA LEU A 100 7.33 2.71 0.13
C LEU A 100 8.86 2.68 0.15
N ALA A 101 9.46 2.05 1.17
CA ALA A 101 10.91 1.88 1.25
C ALA A 101 11.46 1.05 0.09
N ILE A 102 10.77 -0.05 -0.25
CA ILE A 102 11.13 -0.92 -1.38
C ILE A 102 10.92 -0.19 -2.71
N ILE A 103 9.82 0.56 -2.87
CA ILE A 103 9.57 1.39 -4.06
C ILE A 103 10.71 2.38 -4.26
N THR A 104 11.11 3.07 -3.19
CA THR A 104 12.19 4.06 -3.25
C THR A 104 13.50 3.38 -3.64
N GLU A 105 13.77 2.17 -3.18
CA GLU A 105 14.94 1.42 -3.63
C GLU A 105 14.87 1.03 -5.11
N GLU A 106 13.76 0.44 -5.55
CA GLU A 106 13.58 -0.03 -6.93
C GLU A 106 13.65 1.13 -7.93
N ILE A 107 13.06 2.28 -7.58
CA ILE A 107 12.96 3.44 -8.47
C ILE A 107 14.15 4.39 -8.33
N VAL A 108 14.46 4.83 -7.11
CA VAL A 108 15.45 5.89 -6.87
C VAL A 108 16.87 5.35 -6.79
N TYR A 109 17.11 4.30 -6.00
CA TYR A 109 18.48 3.79 -5.81
C TYR A 109 19.01 3.06 -7.05
N LYS A 110 18.21 2.18 -7.64
CA LYS A 110 18.68 1.38 -8.79
C LYS A 110 18.86 2.21 -10.07
N LYS A 111 18.09 3.28 -10.25
CA LYS A 111 18.05 4.04 -11.51
C LYS A 111 18.71 5.42 -11.43
N ILE A 112 18.58 6.12 -10.31
CA ILE A 112 18.96 7.54 -10.21
C ILE A 112 20.24 7.71 -9.40
N ILE A 113 20.30 7.15 -8.20
CA ILE A 113 21.36 7.45 -7.22
C ILE A 113 22.03 6.18 -6.73
N LYS A 114 23.27 5.95 -7.13
CA LYS A 114 24.10 4.82 -6.64
C LYS A 114 24.80 5.10 -5.30
N ASN A 115 24.41 6.16 -4.59
CA ASN A 115 24.97 6.53 -3.27
C ASN A 115 24.05 6.07 -2.12
N LYS A 116 24.60 5.29 -1.18
CA LYS A 116 23.85 4.71 -0.06
C LYS A 116 23.29 5.76 0.92
N LYS A 117 24.08 6.78 1.28
CA LYS A 117 23.64 7.81 2.24
C LYS A 117 22.47 8.61 1.67
N MET A 118 22.57 8.97 0.39
CA MET A 118 21.53 9.69 -0.31
C MET A 118 20.26 8.84 -0.51
N PHE A 119 20.40 7.52 -0.71
CA PHE A 119 19.25 6.61 -0.70
C PHE A 119 18.48 6.65 0.63
N PHE A 120 19.15 6.55 1.78
CA PHE A 120 18.46 6.57 3.07
C PHE A 120 17.71 7.89 3.30
N ALA A 121 18.35 9.01 3.00
CA ALA A 121 17.69 10.33 3.10
C ALA A 121 16.45 10.41 2.20
N LEU A 122 16.54 9.94 0.95
CA LEU A 122 15.41 9.95 0.03
C LEU A 122 14.31 8.97 0.42
N ALA A 123 14.65 7.80 0.95
CA ALA A 123 13.67 6.83 1.44
C ALA A 123 12.84 7.42 2.60
N ILE A 124 13.49 8.16 3.50
CA ILE A 124 12.80 8.91 4.57
C ILE A 124 11.90 10.00 3.99
N LEU A 125 12.43 10.84 3.11
CA LEU A 125 11.66 11.94 2.51
C LEU A 125 10.45 11.44 1.70
N VAL A 126 10.64 10.43 0.86
CA VAL A 126 9.56 9.85 0.04
C VAL A 126 8.50 9.22 0.93
N ASN A 127 8.90 8.46 1.95
CA ASN A 127 7.97 7.81 2.87
C ASN A 127 7.12 8.85 3.61
N LEU A 128 7.75 9.80 4.31
CA LEU A 128 7.03 10.84 5.05
C LEU A 128 6.16 11.71 4.15
N SER A 129 6.64 12.04 2.93
CA SER A 129 5.85 12.85 1.99
C SER A 129 4.60 12.11 1.52
N ILE A 130 4.72 10.84 1.12
CA ILE A 130 3.57 10.08 0.63
C ILE A 130 2.59 9.79 1.78
N SER A 131 3.07 9.45 2.97
CA SER A 131 2.22 9.27 4.15
C SER A 131 1.47 10.55 4.49
N THR A 132 2.14 11.71 4.47
CA THR A 132 1.47 13.01 4.71
C THR A 132 0.45 13.33 3.62
N ILE A 133 0.75 13.04 2.34
CA ILE A 133 -0.20 13.25 1.24
C ILE A 133 -1.44 12.36 1.42
N TRP A 134 -1.27 11.13 1.92
CA TRP A 134 -2.39 10.26 2.23
C TRP A 134 -3.29 10.86 3.33
N GLU A 135 -2.71 11.33 4.44
CA GLU A 135 -3.48 11.98 5.51
C GLU A 135 -4.19 13.26 5.04
N ILE A 136 -3.57 14.03 4.14
CA ILE A 136 -4.23 15.19 3.51
C ILE A 136 -5.41 14.75 2.65
N PHE A 137 -5.29 13.62 1.94
CA PHE A 137 -6.39 13.06 1.17
C PHE A 137 -7.54 12.62 2.10
N GLU A 138 -7.26 11.95 3.20
CA GLU A 138 -8.28 11.56 4.19
C GLU A 138 -9.01 12.78 4.76
N PHE A 139 -8.25 13.79 5.20
CA PHE A 139 -8.81 15.06 5.65
C PHE A 139 -9.72 15.69 4.60
N ALA A 140 -9.30 15.70 3.32
CA ALA A 140 -10.10 16.28 2.24
C ALA A 140 -11.41 15.51 2.02
N ILE A 141 -11.39 14.17 2.06
CA ILE A 141 -12.60 13.36 1.91
C ILE A 141 -13.52 13.53 3.12
N ASP A 142 -13.00 13.61 4.34
CA ASP A 142 -13.80 13.91 5.54
C ASP A 142 -14.52 15.25 5.43
N LYS A 143 -13.89 16.27 4.83
CA LYS A 143 -14.52 17.58 4.60
C LYS A 143 -15.51 17.62 3.44
N ILE A 144 -15.25 16.90 2.35
CA ILE A 144 -16.06 16.99 1.13
C ILE A 144 -17.22 15.99 1.12
N ALA A 145 -17.00 14.79 1.68
CA ALA A 145 -17.96 13.69 1.63
C ALA A 145 -18.59 13.36 3.00
N GLY A 146 -18.17 14.03 4.08
CA GLY A 146 -18.69 13.78 5.43
C GLY A 146 -18.35 12.39 5.97
N SER A 147 -17.23 11.81 5.52
CA SER A 147 -16.68 10.59 6.09
C SER A 147 -15.95 10.87 7.42
N ASP A 148 -15.46 9.81 8.04
CA ASP A 148 -14.62 9.85 9.24
C ASP A 148 -13.41 8.92 9.06
N MET A 149 -12.58 9.22 8.07
CA MET A 149 -11.35 8.48 7.76
C MET A 149 -10.30 8.74 8.85
N GLN A 150 -10.13 9.99 9.27
CA GLN A 150 -9.15 10.38 10.31
C GLN A 150 -9.59 10.08 11.75
N ARG A 151 -10.77 9.46 11.94
CA ARG A 151 -11.35 9.16 13.25
C ARG A 151 -11.32 10.39 14.17
N VAL A 152 -12.05 11.43 13.79
CA VAL A 152 -12.01 12.79 14.37
C VAL A 152 -12.18 12.78 15.90
N GLY A 153 -12.90 11.81 16.46
CA GLY A 153 -13.04 11.63 17.91
C GLY A 153 -11.72 11.39 18.67
N THR A 154 -10.65 10.99 17.98
CA THR A 154 -9.31 10.81 18.55
C THR A 154 -8.48 12.10 18.58
N GLY A 155 -8.98 13.19 17.96
CA GLY A 155 -8.19 14.39 17.68
C GLY A 155 -7.15 14.13 16.58
N VAL A 156 -5.91 14.57 16.80
CA VAL A 156 -4.81 14.36 15.84
C VAL A 156 -4.13 12.99 15.98
N ASN A 157 -4.55 12.19 16.97
CA ASN A 157 -3.81 10.99 17.36
C ASN A 157 -3.81 9.90 16.29
N ASP A 158 -4.91 9.72 15.56
CA ASP A 158 -5.01 8.71 14.50
C ASP A 158 -3.98 9.00 13.39
N THR A 159 -4.14 10.15 12.73
CA THR A 159 -3.21 10.68 11.71
C THR A 159 -1.75 10.67 12.14
N MET A 160 -1.44 11.13 13.35
CA MET A 160 -0.05 11.13 13.83
C MET A 160 0.48 9.70 14.01
N THR A 161 -0.35 8.78 14.52
CA THR A 161 0.02 7.37 14.67
C THR A 161 0.24 6.72 13.31
N ASP A 162 -0.54 7.05 12.29
CA ASP A 162 -0.42 6.47 10.95
C ASP A 162 0.87 6.90 10.24
N ILE A 163 1.22 8.19 10.32
CA ILE A 163 2.49 8.69 9.81
C ILE A 163 3.66 8.03 10.57
N ILE A 164 3.58 7.93 11.90
CA ILE A 164 4.63 7.30 12.73
C ILE A 164 4.80 5.83 12.35
N LEU A 165 3.71 5.08 12.19
CA LEU A 165 3.79 3.65 11.87
C LEU A 165 4.33 3.41 10.46
N ALA A 166 3.96 4.24 9.48
CA ALA A 166 4.57 4.20 8.16
C ALA A 166 6.08 4.50 8.22
N PHE A 167 6.50 5.42 9.09
CA PHE A 167 7.91 5.69 9.31
C PHE A 167 8.64 4.53 10.02
N VAL A 168 8.01 3.89 11.02
CA VAL A 168 8.55 2.69 11.68
C VAL A 168 8.72 1.55 10.66
N GLY A 169 7.75 1.34 9.78
CA GLY A 169 7.86 0.36 8.69
C GLY A 169 9.07 0.59 7.79
N LEU A 170 9.34 1.83 7.42
CA LEU A 170 10.57 2.21 6.70
C LEU A 170 11.83 1.85 7.50
N LEU A 171 11.89 2.17 8.80
CA LEU A 171 13.05 1.88 9.63
C LEU A 171 13.31 0.38 9.75
N VAL A 172 12.26 -0.43 9.92
CA VAL A 172 12.35 -1.90 9.90
C VAL A 172 13.00 -2.38 8.60
N TYR A 173 12.55 -1.86 7.46
CA TYR A 173 13.14 -2.21 6.17
C TYR A 173 14.64 -1.85 6.09
N ILE A 174 15.01 -0.65 6.52
CA ILE A 174 16.41 -0.18 6.51
C ILE A 174 17.28 -1.06 7.40
N VAL A 175 16.83 -1.40 8.61
CA VAL A 175 17.58 -2.25 9.55
C VAL A 175 17.81 -3.64 8.94
N VAL A 176 16.75 -4.29 8.46
CA VAL A 176 16.85 -5.61 7.80
C VAL A 176 17.84 -5.57 6.64
N LYS A 177 17.80 -4.50 5.83
CA LYS A 177 18.72 -4.32 4.69
C LYS A 177 20.17 -4.13 5.12
N ILE A 178 20.43 -3.45 6.23
CA ILE A 178 21.79 -3.27 6.77
C ILE A 178 22.32 -4.60 7.30
N LEU A 179 21.52 -5.36 8.05
CA LEU A 179 21.89 -6.66 8.62
C LEU A 179 22.23 -7.67 7.52
N ASN A 180 21.34 -7.83 6.54
CA ASN A 180 21.54 -8.77 5.42
C ASN A 180 22.74 -8.42 4.50
N LYS A 181 23.34 -7.23 4.64
CA LYS A 181 24.55 -6.83 3.93
C LYS A 181 25.83 -7.05 4.69
N LYS A 182 25.78 -7.31 6.01
CA LYS A 182 26.96 -7.66 6.80
C LYS A 182 27.34 -9.14 6.63
N ASP A 183 26.38 -9.97 6.21
CA ASP A 183 26.56 -11.42 6.02
C ASP A 183 27.01 -11.79 4.58
N LYS A 184 27.48 -10.82 3.80
CA LYS A 184 28.07 -10.99 2.46
C LYS A 184 29.32 -10.14 2.32
#